data_AF-A0A0G0N8T1-F1
#
_entry.id   AF-A0A0G0N8T1-F1
#
_cell.length_a   1.000
_cell.length_b   1.000
_cell.length_c   1.000
_cell.angle_alpha   90.00
_cell.angle_beta   90.00
_cell.angle_gamma   90.00
#
_symmetry.space_group_name_H-M   'P 1'
#
loop_
_entity.id
_entity.type
_entity.pdbx_description
1 polymer ?
#
loop_
_entity_poly.entity_id
_entity_poly.type
_entity_poly.pdbx_seq_one_letter_code
_entity_poly.pdbx_strand_id
1 'polypeptide(L)'
;MALRLADNEWGFAVAENNPFRIFRILQDIAKESVGEESVIDLSRGDPGYGFTPSDRGRRFVSYLLFLDTVFNNTRQRVVTDFSKSDQWLSIKDQVEKATKDFYTPEIAKTLLDDFEFFLHEVTEMGKQQGLDYSPYKVFYELFKYSMVSGGSYHDPLGEAVIRVIVAWWHKKAISTPIDYRDLIFVSGASHAIGDLFKMLGADGIGFLLPHSKAMITSPVYAPYNSILESRGIEVFSLEIDSFTGKMAPHAYEEMINYPHDIKVILLIDPNNPTGFSMSEESLRSIGGFAKRKNSLIITDEVYSSFFKDKKTMIDICPERTIRIHSRSKIERSTGLRFGDVMVAKEGQKYIMENILRNYVKSGTTWNELFMAAKGPGGILGEFQHTTFVPGPAQILGAAHIVLGKEERGVYRESVGNNMSIFSQILELPHQGNMYYIIFDLNEVKGAVKQHIPIEEKLVQLAKRGVVYIPSNRFFSEKDRQASDRRNTVRASVVNTSADNIRKAAEITREYLRS
;
A
#
# COMPACT_ATOMS: atom_id res chain seq x y z
N MET A 1 17.26 26.55 13.62
CA MET A 1 18.47 26.33 12.79
C MET A 1 18.05 25.42 11.66
N ALA A 2 18.18 25.83 10.40
CA ALA A 2 17.78 25.01 9.25
C ALA A 2 18.53 23.67 9.28
N LEU A 3 17.84 22.57 8.95
CA LEU A 3 18.43 21.23 8.92
C LEU A 3 19.58 21.21 7.90
N ARG A 4 20.82 21.00 8.36
CA ARG A 4 21.97 20.70 7.49
C ARG A 4 22.41 19.24 7.69
N LEU A 5 22.65 18.55 6.58
CA LEU A 5 23.05 17.14 6.51
C LEU A 5 24.50 16.96 6.04
N ALA A 6 25.04 17.96 5.33
CA ALA A 6 26.41 17.97 4.83
C ALA A 6 27.02 19.36 5.04
N ASP A 7 28.35 19.39 5.18
CA ASP A 7 29.13 20.62 5.25
C ASP A 7 29.49 21.09 3.84
N ASN A 8 28.47 21.57 3.13
CA ASN A 8 28.60 22.20 1.82
C ASN A 8 27.63 23.38 1.70
N GLU A 9 27.74 24.16 0.62
CA GLU A 9 26.91 25.35 0.43
C GLU A 9 25.40 25.05 0.41
N TRP A 10 25.00 23.87 -0.08
CA TRP A 10 23.60 23.42 -0.20
C TRP A 10 23.03 22.86 1.10
N GLY A 11 23.89 22.48 2.05
CA GLY A 11 23.51 21.82 3.30
C GLY A 11 23.14 20.34 3.15
N PHE A 12 23.34 19.73 1.98
CA PHE A 12 23.13 18.29 1.74
C PHE A 12 23.95 17.80 0.54
N ALA A 13 24.19 16.49 0.47
CA ALA A 13 24.81 15.82 -0.66
C ALA A 13 23.93 14.65 -1.14
N VAL A 14 23.54 14.66 -2.42
CA VAL A 14 22.65 13.64 -3.02
C VAL A 14 23.30 12.25 -3.03
N ALA A 15 24.63 12.20 -3.09
CA ALA A 15 25.39 10.95 -3.05
C ALA A 15 25.27 10.23 -1.70
N GLU A 16 25.23 10.98 -0.59
CA GLU A 16 25.47 10.45 0.75
C GLU A 16 24.22 10.48 1.63
N ASN A 17 23.42 11.54 1.52
CA ASN A 17 22.38 11.80 2.49
C ASN A 17 21.07 11.07 2.17
N ASN A 18 20.29 10.83 3.22
CA ASN A 18 18.98 10.20 3.10
C ASN A 18 18.03 11.09 2.28
N PRO A 19 17.45 10.61 1.17
CA PRO A 19 16.57 11.40 0.32
C PRO A 19 15.32 11.92 1.06
N PHE A 20 14.86 11.21 2.10
CA PHE A 20 13.74 11.64 2.93
C PHE A 20 14.06 12.79 3.89
N ARG A 21 15.35 13.10 4.08
CA ARG A 21 15.80 14.30 4.79
C ARG A 21 16.11 15.43 3.82
N ILE A 22 16.62 15.12 2.62
CA ILE A 22 16.92 16.13 1.59
C ILE A 22 15.64 16.86 1.16
N PHE A 23 14.55 16.15 0.84
CA PHE A 23 13.35 16.84 0.34
C PHE A 23 12.75 17.79 1.39
N ARG A 24 12.97 17.57 2.70
CA ARG A 24 12.54 18.50 3.75
C ARG A 24 13.27 19.84 3.66
N ILE A 25 14.58 19.81 3.40
CA ILE A 25 15.38 21.00 3.15
C ILE A 25 14.86 21.72 1.90
N LEU A 26 14.58 20.97 0.82
CA LEU A 26 14.03 21.54 -0.40
C LEU A 26 12.63 22.13 -0.21
N GLN A 27 11.77 21.51 0.61
CA GLN A 27 10.48 22.07 1.00
C GLN A 27 10.64 23.41 1.72
N ASP A 28 11.56 23.49 2.69
CA ASP A 28 11.80 24.73 3.44
C ASP A 28 12.30 25.84 2.51
N ILE A 29 13.27 25.54 1.63
CA ILE A 29 13.76 26.48 0.59
C ILE A 29 12.62 26.96 -0.30
N ALA A 30 11.74 26.06 -0.74
CA ALA A 30 10.61 26.41 -1.60
C ALA A 30 9.62 27.33 -0.86
N LYS A 31 9.27 27.00 0.39
CA LYS A 31 8.37 27.83 1.22
C LYS A 31 8.93 29.23 1.45
N GLU A 32 10.23 29.34 1.73
CA GLU A 32 10.90 30.64 1.91
C GLU A 32 10.94 31.46 0.62
N SER A 33 11.01 30.81 -0.54
CA SER A 33 11.19 31.48 -1.84
C SER A 33 9.88 31.91 -2.50
N VAL A 34 8.84 31.07 -2.45
CA VAL A 34 7.57 31.32 -3.16
C VAL A 34 6.34 31.39 -2.24
N GLY A 35 6.52 31.16 -0.93
CA GLY A 35 5.42 31.05 0.02
C GLY A 35 4.78 29.64 0.02
N GLU A 36 4.24 29.22 1.16
CA GLU A 36 3.77 27.85 1.38
C GLU A 36 2.67 27.40 0.38
N GLU A 37 1.75 28.29 0.04
CA GLU A 37 0.64 27.99 -0.89
C GLU A 37 1.08 27.81 -2.35
N SER A 38 2.27 28.31 -2.71
CA SER A 38 2.80 28.21 -4.08
C SER A 38 3.75 27.02 -4.29
N VAL A 39 4.02 26.23 -3.25
CA VAL A 39 4.90 25.06 -3.35
C VAL A 39 4.16 23.90 -4.03
N ILE A 40 4.73 23.40 -5.12
CA ILE A 40 4.30 22.20 -5.82
C ILE A 40 5.21 21.04 -5.40
N ASP A 41 4.79 20.33 -4.36
CA ASP A 41 5.55 19.22 -3.80
C ASP A 41 5.27 17.88 -4.51
N LEU A 42 6.23 17.44 -5.32
CA LEU A 42 6.21 16.15 -6.03
C LEU A 42 7.03 15.08 -5.29
N SER A 43 7.58 15.36 -4.09
CA SER A 43 8.51 14.47 -3.39
C SER A 43 7.83 13.33 -2.64
N ARG A 44 6.62 13.54 -2.12
CA ARG A 44 5.84 12.54 -1.37
C ARG A 44 4.78 11.88 -2.23
N GLY A 45 4.25 10.75 -1.83
CA GLY A 45 3.13 10.09 -2.52
C GLY A 45 1.95 9.97 -1.60
N ASP A 46 1.47 11.10 -1.10
CA ASP A 46 0.39 11.18 -0.13
C ASP A 46 -0.78 11.92 -0.78
N PRO A 47 -1.87 11.23 -1.16
CA PRO A 47 -2.97 11.87 -1.84
C PRO A 47 -3.78 12.80 -0.92
N GLY A 48 -3.53 12.75 0.40
CA GLY A 48 -4.25 13.55 1.39
C GLY A 48 -4.04 15.06 1.27
N TYR A 49 -3.07 15.54 0.49
CA TYR A 49 -2.78 16.97 0.32
C TYR A 49 -3.75 17.71 -0.62
N GLY A 50 -4.63 17.01 -1.35
CA GLY A 50 -5.61 17.66 -2.23
C GLY A 50 -6.89 16.88 -2.49
N PHE A 51 -7.01 15.66 -1.93
CA PHE A 51 -8.13 14.78 -2.22
C PHE A 51 -8.61 14.03 -0.97
N THR A 52 -9.92 14.06 -0.73
CA THR A 52 -10.56 13.37 0.40
C THR A 52 -10.81 11.89 0.10
N PRO A 53 -10.78 10.98 1.09
CA PRO A 53 -11.33 9.64 0.94
C PRO A 53 -12.82 9.68 0.55
N SER A 54 -13.36 8.54 0.10
CA SER A 54 -14.74 8.41 -0.40
C SER A 54 -15.77 9.12 0.50
N ASP A 55 -16.49 10.08 -0.06
CA ASP A 55 -17.49 10.87 0.65
C ASP A 55 -18.68 9.99 1.02
N ARG A 56 -19.10 9.12 0.10
CA ARG A 56 -20.18 8.15 0.32
C ARG A 56 -19.84 7.18 1.45
N GLY A 57 -18.61 6.64 1.46
CA GLY A 57 -18.15 5.74 2.52
C GLY A 57 -18.03 6.44 3.88
N ARG A 58 -17.51 7.68 3.92
CA ARG A 58 -17.44 8.46 5.17
C ARG A 58 -18.81 8.80 5.72
N ARG A 59 -19.75 9.26 4.87
CA ARG A 59 -21.14 9.52 5.25
C ARG A 59 -21.80 8.26 5.81
N PHE A 60 -21.56 7.11 5.18
CA PHE A 60 -22.08 5.84 5.65
C PHE A 60 -21.58 5.47 7.04
N VAL A 61 -20.28 5.58 7.32
CA VAL A 61 -19.74 5.30 8.67
C VAL A 61 -20.27 6.28 9.71
N SER A 62 -20.40 7.57 9.37
CA SER A 62 -21.04 8.56 10.26
C SER A 62 -22.48 8.16 10.59
N TYR A 63 -23.22 7.62 9.62
CA TYR A 63 -24.57 7.11 9.84
C TYR A 63 -24.57 5.84 10.70
N LEU A 64 -23.63 4.91 10.51
CA LEU A 64 -23.49 3.75 11.40
C LEU A 64 -23.19 4.20 12.85
N LEU A 65 -22.35 5.22 13.06
CA LEU A 65 -22.09 5.77 14.40
C LEU A 65 -23.35 6.39 15.03
N PHE A 66 -24.17 7.07 14.23
CA PHE A 66 -25.48 7.55 14.66
C PHE A 66 -26.37 6.39 15.11
N LEU A 67 -26.50 5.34 14.28
CA LEU A 67 -27.30 4.16 14.64
C LEU A 67 -26.77 3.48 15.89
N ASP A 68 -25.45 3.35 16.05
CA ASP A 68 -24.83 2.75 17.24
C ASP A 68 -25.16 3.58 18.49
N THR A 69 -25.14 4.91 18.37
CA THR A 69 -25.53 5.82 19.45
C THR A 69 -27.01 5.68 19.82
N VAL A 70 -27.89 5.50 18.85
CA VAL A 70 -29.33 5.31 19.08
C VAL A 70 -29.60 3.94 19.72
N PHE A 71 -28.97 2.88 19.21
CA PHE A 71 -29.33 1.50 19.54
C PHE A 71 -28.48 0.86 20.64
N ASN A 72 -27.29 1.38 20.93
CA ASN A 72 -26.36 0.88 21.95
C ASN A 72 -25.96 1.99 22.93
N ASN A 73 -26.94 2.48 23.68
CA ASN A 73 -26.76 3.51 24.70
C ASN A 73 -26.89 2.96 26.13
N THR A 74 -26.76 3.84 27.14
CA THR A 74 -26.80 3.46 28.56
C THR A 74 -28.14 2.86 29.01
N ARG A 75 -29.22 3.07 28.26
CA ARG A 75 -30.58 2.60 28.58
C ARG A 75 -31.05 1.45 27.71
N GLN A 76 -30.46 1.27 26.54
CA GLN A 76 -30.91 0.30 25.54
C GLN A 76 -29.72 -0.29 24.77
N ARG A 77 -29.71 -1.61 24.62
CA ARG A 77 -28.81 -2.34 23.72
C ARG A 77 -29.61 -3.27 22.83
N VAL A 78 -29.96 -2.79 21.63
CA VAL A 78 -30.78 -3.54 20.66
C VAL A 78 -29.98 -4.69 20.04
N VAL A 79 -28.67 -4.53 19.88
CA VAL A 79 -27.82 -5.51 19.18
C VAL A 79 -26.95 -6.27 20.17
N THR A 80 -27.53 -7.30 20.79
CA THR A 80 -26.84 -8.11 21.81
C THR A 80 -26.81 -9.61 21.52
N ASP A 81 -27.66 -10.11 20.63
CA ASP A 81 -27.88 -11.55 20.48
C ASP A 81 -28.02 -11.96 19.02
N PHE A 82 -27.12 -12.81 18.56
CA PHE A 82 -27.06 -13.33 17.19
C PHE A 82 -28.29 -14.18 16.82
N SER A 83 -28.97 -14.78 17.81
CA SER A 83 -30.07 -15.73 17.57
C SER A 83 -31.40 -15.06 17.17
N LYS A 84 -31.51 -13.74 17.27
CA LYS A 84 -32.76 -12.97 17.08
C LYS A 84 -33.02 -12.57 15.62
N SER A 85 -32.66 -13.42 14.66
CA SER A 85 -32.83 -13.10 13.23
C SER A 85 -34.29 -12.95 12.81
N ASP A 86 -35.21 -13.57 13.55
CA ASP A 86 -36.65 -13.42 13.45
C ASP A 86 -37.14 -11.98 13.72
N GLN A 87 -36.34 -11.16 14.42
CA GLN A 87 -36.65 -9.77 14.75
C GLN A 87 -36.21 -8.77 13.68
N TRP A 88 -35.62 -9.23 12.56
CA TRP A 88 -35.04 -8.34 11.55
C TRP A 88 -36.00 -7.27 11.03
N LEU A 89 -37.25 -7.64 10.74
CA LEU A 89 -38.25 -6.67 10.25
C LEU A 89 -38.51 -5.57 11.27
N SER A 90 -38.68 -5.92 12.55
CA SER A 90 -38.86 -4.93 13.62
C SER A 90 -37.65 -4.02 13.80
N ILE A 91 -36.44 -4.57 13.69
CA ILE A 91 -35.20 -3.78 13.77
C ILE A 91 -35.09 -2.84 12.58
N LYS A 92 -35.43 -3.32 11.38
CA LYS A 92 -35.45 -2.50 10.16
C LYS A 92 -36.43 -1.32 10.30
N ASP A 93 -37.64 -1.56 10.80
CA ASP A 93 -38.62 -0.49 11.06
C ASP A 93 -38.11 0.53 12.08
N GLN A 94 -37.39 0.08 13.12
CA GLN A 94 -36.76 0.96 14.11
C GLN A 94 -35.64 1.81 13.49
N VAL A 95 -34.79 1.22 12.64
CA VAL A 95 -33.74 1.95 11.90
C VAL A 95 -34.36 3.01 11.00
N GLU A 96 -35.38 2.66 10.24
CA GLU A 96 -36.08 3.58 9.35
C GLU A 96 -36.71 4.74 10.12
N LYS A 97 -37.45 4.44 11.19
CA LYS A 97 -38.07 5.44 12.06
C LYS A 97 -37.02 6.38 12.65
N ALA A 98 -35.99 5.83 13.30
CA ALA A 98 -34.93 6.63 13.92
C ALA A 98 -34.22 7.54 12.88
N THR A 99 -34.06 7.06 11.66
CA THR A 99 -33.43 7.87 10.60
C THR A 99 -34.33 9.02 10.15
N LYS A 100 -35.63 8.77 9.96
CA LYS A 100 -36.62 9.79 9.56
C LYS A 100 -36.89 10.82 10.66
N ASP A 101 -36.74 10.44 11.93
CA ASP A 101 -36.92 11.35 13.06
C ASP A 101 -35.77 12.38 13.17
N PHE A 102 -34.57 12.07 12.67
CA PHE A 102 -33.36 12.90 12.85
C PHE A 102 -32.85 13.59 11.58
N TYR A 103 -33.17 13.08 10.39
CA TYR A 103 -32.68 13.61 9.12
C TYR A 103 -33.82 14.12 8.23
N THR A 104 -33.53 15.09 7.35
CA THR A 104 -34.51 15.52 6.34
C THR A 104 -34.90 14.35 5.42
N PRO A 105 -36.09 14.37 4.79
CA PRO A 105 -36.54 13.27 3.94
C PRO A 105 -35.53 12.84 2.88
N GLU A 106 -34.83 13.79 2.25
CA GLU A 106 -33.83 13.53 1.21
C GLU A 106 -32.58 12.84 1.75
N ILE A 107 -32.08 13.31 2.90
CA ILE A 107 -30.90 12.71 3.55
C ILE A 107 -31.26 11.34 4.10
N ALA A 108 -32.40 11.21 4.79
CA ALA A 108 -32.87 9.96 5.35
C ALA A 108 -32.99 8.87 4.28
N LYS A 109 -33.62 9.19 3.15
CA LYS A 109 -33.72 8.27 2.00
C LYS A 109 -32.34 7.80 1.54
N THR A 110 -31.42 8.74 1.32
CA THR A 110 -30.07 8.42 0.83
C THR A 110 -29.30 7.50 1.79
N LEU A 111 -29.39 7.77 3.10
CA LEU A 111 -28.72 6.97 4.13
C LEU A 111 -29.30 5.54 4.23
N LEU A 112 -30.62 5.41 4.14
CA LEU A 112 -31.30 4.12 4.15
C LEU A 112 -30.98 3.31 2.88
N ASP A 113 -30.99 3.95 1.70
CA ASP A 113 -30.62 3.31 0.44
C ASP A 113 -29.17 2.78 0.48
N ASP A 114 -28.22 3.59 0.97
CA ASP A 114 -26.81 3.18 1.13
C ASP A 114 -26.66 2.02 2.13
N PHE A 115 -27.45 2.02 3.20
CA PHE A 115 -27.43 0.97 4.22
C PHE A 115 -28.01 -0.34 3.73
N GLU A 116 -29.18 -0.32 3.08
CA GLU A 116 -29.76 -1.51 2.46
C GLU A 116 -28.84 -2.09 1.38
N PHE A 117 -28.26 -1.22 0.54
CA PHE A 117 -27.29 -1.63 -0.47
C PHE A 117 -26.06 -2.30 0.15
N PHE A 118 -25.48 -1.71 1.21
CA PHE A 118 -24.33 -2.31 1.89
C PHE A 118 -24.66 -3.68 2.47
N LEU A 119 -25.77 -3.84 3.19
CA LEU A 119 -26.18 -5.13 3.77
C LEU A 119 -26.42 -6.19 2.68
N HIS A 120 -27.05 -5.80 1.58
CA HIS A 120 -27.29 -6.67 0.43
C HIS A 120 -25.98 -7.15 -0.19
N GLU A 121 -25.08 -6.23 -0.55
CA GLU A 121 -23.81 -6.58 -1.18
C GLU A 121 -22.98 -7.51 -0.30
N VAL A 122 -22.86 -7.22 0.99
CA VAL A 122 -22.09 -8.07 1.93
C VAL A 122 -22.73 -9.45 2.10
N THR A 123 -24.07 -9.53 2.06
CA THR A 123 -24.80 -10.81 2.06
C THR A 123 -24.44 -11.65 0.84
N GLU A 124 -24.46 -11.05 -0.36
CA GLU A 124 -24.10 -11.74 -1.61
C GLU A 124 -22.62 -12.15 -1.63
N MET A 125 -21.73 -11.30 -1.11
CA MET A 125 -20.31 -11.65 -0.94
C MET A 125 -20.12 -12.84 0.01
N GLY A 126 -20.90 -12.92 1.09
CA GLY A 126 -20.91 -14.04 2.02
C GLY A 126 -21.33 -15.35 1.33
N LYS A 127 -22.41 -15.32 0.54
CA LYS A 127 -22.87 -16.49 -0.24
C LYS A 127 -21.80 -17.03 -1.18
N GLN A 128 -21.07 -16.14 -1.85
CA GLN A 128 -19.93 -16.50 -2.73
C GLN A 128 -18.78 -17.18 -1.99
N GLN A 129 -18.71 -17.07 -0.66
CA GLN A 129 -17.74 -17.73 0.21
C GLN A 129 -18.34 -18.98 0.91
N GLY A 130 -19.56 -19.37 0.55
CA GLY A 130 -20.28 -20.48 1.19
C GLY A 130 -20.77 -20.15 2.60
N LEU A 131 -20.93 -18.87 2.94
CA LEU A 131 -21.41 -18.43 4.24
C LEU A 131 -22.91 -18.12 4.18
N ASP A 132 -23.63 -18.62 5.18
CA ASP A 132 -25.03 -18.25 5.40
C ASP A 132 -25.10 -16.89 6.09
N TYR A 133 -25.01 -15.84 5.27
CA TYR A 133 -25.19 -14.45 5.69
C TYR A 133 -26.63 -14.02 5.38
N SER A 134 -27.24 -13.37 6.36
CA SER A 134 -28.50 -12.64 6.20
C SER A 134 -28.23 -11.15 6.46
N PRO A 135 -29.10 -10.23 5.99
CA PRO A 135 -28.98 -8.81 6.32
C PRO A 135 -28.88 -8.56 7.83
N TYR A 136 -29.64 -9.32 8.62
CA TYR A 136 -29.55 -9.26 10.09
C TYR A 136 -28.18 -9.66 10.62
N LYS A 137 -27.58 -10.73 10.08
CA LYS A 137 -26.24 -11.16 10.50
C LYS A 137 -25.19 -10.11 10.18
N VAL A 138 -25.23 -9.52 8.98
CA VAL A 138 -24.31 -8.43 8.63
C VAL A 138 -24.52 -7.24 9.57
N PHE A 139 -25.77 -6.85 9.84
CA PHE A 139 -26.09 -5.80 10.80
C PHE A 139 -25.55 -6.13 12.20
N TYR A 140 -25.82 -7.33 12.72
CA TYR A 140 -25.32 -7.79 14.00
C TYR A 140 -23.79 -7.69 14.07
N GLU A 141 -23.08 -8.19 13.06
CA GLU A 141 -21.61 -8.13 13.03
C GLU A 141 -21.06 -6.70 13.02
N LEU A 142 -21.78 -5.74 12.43
CA LEU A 142 -21.39 -4.32 12.49
C LEU A 142 -21.60 -3.72 13.88
N PHE A 143 -22.72 -4.03 14.54
CA PHE A 143 -23.15 -3.33 15.76
C PHE A 143 -22.92 -4.11 17.07
N LYS A 144 -22.55 -5.39 17.01
CA LYS A 144 -22.25 -6.20 18.20
C LYS A 144 -21.20 -5.46 19.02
N TYR A 145 -21.42 -5.37 20.33
CA TYR A 145 -20.46 -4.77 21.26
C TYR A 145 -19.95 -3.38 20.84
N SER A 146 -20.79 -2.60 20.14
CA SER A 146 -20.45 -1.27 19.63
C SER A 146 -19.18 -1.25 18.79
N MET A 147 -18.97 -2.25 17.92
CA MET A 147 -17.75 -2.32 17.09
C MET A 147 -17.56 -1.10 16.18
N VAL A 148 -18.65 -0.55 15.63
CA VAL A 148 -18.63 0.70 14.85
C VAL A 148 -17.97 1.84 15.61
N SER A 149 -18.12 1.90 16.94
CA SER A 149 -17.49 2.91 17.81
C SER A 149 -16.30 2.39 18.63
N GLY A 150 -15.91 1.12 18.47
CA GLY A 150 -14.72 0.52 19.10
C GLY A 150 -14.93 -0.12 20.48
N GLY A 151 -16.16 -0.51 20.84
CA GLY A 151 -16.53 -0.95 22.19
C GLY A 151 -16.01 -2.33 22.66
N SER A 152 -15.23 -3.08 21.85
CA SER A 152 -14.68 -4.39 22.25
C SER A 152 -13.42 -4.80 21.48
N TYR A 153 -12.75 -5.86 21.97
CA TYR A 153 -11.72 -6.56 21.19
C TYR A 153 -12.35 -7.30 20.00
N HIS A 154 -11.59 -7.37 18.94
CA HIS A 154 -12.01 -7.95 17.66
C HIS A 154 -11.28 -9.27 17.42
N ASP A 155 -11.76 -10.04 16.44
CA ASP A 155 -11.02 -11.21 15.95
C ASP A 155 -9.56 -10.78 15.60
N PRO A 156 -8.53 -11.46 16.15
CA PRO A 156 -7.12 -11.11 15.95
C PRO A 156 -6.67 -11.06 14.49
N LEU A 157 -7.35 -11.81 13.62
CA LEU A 157 -7.10 -11.80 12.18
C LEU A 157 -7.82 -10.64 11.46
N GLY A 158 -8.70 -9.91 12.15
CA GLY A 158 -9.66 -8.95 11.60
C GLY A 158 -11.09 -9.44 11.74
N GLU A 159 -12.10 -8.63 11.49
CA GLU A 159 -13.48 -9.11 11.57
C GLU A 159 -13.85 -9.94 10.34
N ALA A 160 -14.47 -11.10 10.56
CA ALA A 160 -14.75 -12.06 9.48
C ALA A 160 -15.62 -11.43 8.37
N VAL A 161 -16.66 -10.67 8.75
CA VAL A 161 -17.54 -9.97 7.79
C VAL A 161 -16.76 -8.97 6.91
N ILE A 162 -15.75 -8.31 7.49
CA ILE A 162 -14.89 -7.35 6.77
C ILE A 162 -13.88 -8.11 5.90
N ARG A 163 -13.32 -9.23 6.38
CA ARG A 163 -12.44 -10.08 5.57
C ARG A 163 -13.16 -10.65 4.34
N VAL A 164 -14.47 -10.94 4.43
CA VAL A 164 -15.29 -11.35 3.27
C VAL A 164 -15.32 -10.26 2.20
N ILE A 165 -15.52 -8.99 2.61
CA ILE A 165 -15.51 -7.83 1.71
C ILE A 165 -14.13 -7.66 1.05
N VAL A 166 -13.07 -7.77 1.82
CA VAL A 166 -11.68 -7.65 1.31
C VAL A 166 -11.32 -8.84 0.40
N ALA A 167 -11.75 -10.06 0.71
CA ALA A 167 -11.58 -11.23 -0.15
C ALA A 167 -12.31 -11.05 -1.49
N TRP A 168 -13.54 -10.55 -1.47
CA TRP A 168 -14.28 -10.22 -2.69
C TRP A 168 -13.55 -9.16 -3.52
N TRP A 169 -12.98 -8.14 -2.87
CA TRP A 169 -12.18 -7.12 -3.56
C TRP A 169 -10.97 -7.76 -4.26
N HIS A 170 -10.24 -8.63 -3.57
CA HIS A 170 -9.08 -9.29 -4.15
C HIS A 170 -9.44 -10.25 -5.28
N LYS A 171 -10.52 -11.03 -5.15
CA LYS A 171 -11.01 -11.91 -6.24
C LYS A 171 -11.29 -11.20 -7.56
N LYS A 172 -11.51 -9.88 -7.54
CA LYS A 172 -11.65 -9.06 -8.76
C LYS A 172 -10.33 -8.65 -9.39
N ALA A 173 -9.24 -8.71 -8.65
CA ALA A 173 -7.91 -8.27 -9.05
C ALA A 173 -6.96 -9.43 -9.36
N ILE A 174 -7.20 -10.61 -8.79
CA ILE A 174 -6.34 -11.80 -8.96
C ILE A 174 -7.15 -13.00 -9.43
N SER A 175 -6.48 -13.92 -10.12
CA SER A 175 -7.03 -15.20 -10.58
C SER A 175 -6.84 -16.35 -9.58
N THR A 176 -5.91 -16.21 -8.63
CA THR A 176 -5.69 -17.23 -7.60
C THR A 176 -6.92 -17.39 -6.70
N PRO A 177 -7.45 -18.61 -6.51
CA PRO A 177 -8.53 -18.85 -5.58
C PRO A 177 -8.11 -18.51 -4.15
N ILE A 178 -8.88 -17.65 -3.51
CA ILE A 178 -8.71 -17.24 -2.11
C ILE A 178 -10.06 -17.24 -1.40
N ASP A 179 -10.04 -17.29 -0.08
CA ASP A 179 -11.20 -16.98 0.76
C ASP A 179 -10.85 -16.03 1.91
N TYR A 180 -11.86 -15.67 2.70
CA TYR A 180 -11.71 -14.70 3.78
C TYR A 180 -10.79 -15.19 4.93
N ARG A 181 -10.43 -16.48 4.99
CA ARG A 181 -9.51 -17.08 5.98
C ARG A 181 -8.05 -16.95 5.56
N ASP A 182 -7.81 -16.61 4.30
CA ASP A 182 -6.47 -16.40 3.73
C ASP A 182 -5.94 -14.98 3.99
N LEU A 183 -6.73 -14.14 4.66
CA LEU A 183 -6.46 -12.73 4.91
C LEU A 183 -6.25 -12.45 6.39
N ILE A 184 -5.25 -11.63 6.70
CA ILE A 184 -4.99 -11.11 8.04
C ILE A 184 -4.84 -9.60 7.95
N PHE A 185 -5.66 -8.86 8.70
CA PHE A 185 -5.56 -7.41 8.72
C PHE A 185 -4.37 -6.91 9.53
N VAL A 186 -3.76 -5.84 9.02
CA VAL A 186 -2.57 -5.17 9.55
C VAL A 186 -2.72 -3.66 9.43
N SER A 187 -1.94 -2.90 10.21
CA SER A 187 -2.04 -1.44 10.26
C SER A 187 -1.33 -0.76 9.08
N GLY A 188 -1.75 -1.13 7.86
CA GLY A 188 -1.16 -0.78 6.57
C GLY A 188 0.11 -1.57 6.24
N ALA A 189 0.57 -1.45 4.98
CA ALA A 189 1.68 -2.24 4.43
C ALA A 189 3.00 -2.10 5.22
N SER A 190 3.27 -0.92 5.78
CA SER A 190 4.48 -0.68 6.59
C SER A 190 4.54 -1.55 7.85
N HIS A 191 3.41 -1.73 8.56
CA HIS A 191 3.36 -2.66 9.69
C HIS A 191 3.44 -4.11 9.22
N ALA A 192 2.77 -4.44 8.12
CA ALA A 192 2.85 -5.78 7.51
C ALA A 192 4.30 -6.23 7.27
N ILE A 193 5.11 -5.35 6.66
CA ILE A 193 6.53 -5.57 6.44
C ILE A 193 7.27 -5.73 7.77
N GLY A 194 7.06 -4.83 8.73
CA GLY A 194 7.67 -4.92 10.05
C GLY A 194 7.38 -6.26 10.75
N ASP A 195 6.12 -6.68 10.74
CA ASP A 195 5.66 -7.93 11.35
C ASP A 195 6.23 -9.16 10.64
N LEU A 196 6.28 -9.17 9.30
CA LEU A 196 6.91 -10.26 8.54
C LEU A 196 8.40 -10.38 8.81
N PHE A 197 9.13 -9.27 8.84
CA PHE A 197 10.57 -9.29 9.12
C PHE A 197 10.87 -9.65 10.57
N LYS A 198 10.01 -9.26 11.52
CA LYS A 198 10.08 -9.71 12.91
C LYS A 198 9.82 -11.22 13.00
N MET A 199 8.73 -11.68 12.38
CA MET A 199 8.33 -13.10 12.34
C MET A 199 9.43 -13.98 11.77
N LEU A 200 10.00 -13.60 10.63
CA LEU A 200 11.03 -14.38 9.94
C LEU A 200 12.41 -14.20 10.58
N GLY A 201 12.67 -13.07 11.25
CA GLY A 201 13.99 -12.69 11.74
C GLY A 201 14.41 -13.37 13.06
N ALA A 202 15.48 -12.85 13.65
CA ALA A 202 16.06 -13.35 14.91
C ALA A 202 15.09 -13.22 16.11
N ASP A 203 14.27 -12.18 16.14
CA ASP A 203 13.24 -11.96 17.18
C ASP A 203 12.02 -12.91 17.02
N GLY A 204 12.00 -13.66 15.92
CA GLY A 204 10.95 -14.59 15.53
C GLY A 204 11.47 -16.02 15.42
N ILE A 205 11.23 -16.63 14.26
CA ILE A 205 11.55 -18.06 14.02
C ILE A 205 13.01 -18.29 13.58
N GLY A 206 13.80 -17.24 13.39
CA GLY A 206 15.20 -17.35 12.96
C GLY A 206 15.38 -17.86 11.53
N PHE A 207 14.39 -17.67 10.66
CA PHE A 207 14.50 -18.01 9.23
C PHE A 207 15.45 -17.05 8.50
N LEU A 208 15.38 -15.75 8.80
CA LEU A 208 16.11 -14.67 8.14
C LEU A 208 17.08 -14.01 9.12
N LEU A 209 18.19 -14.68 9.39
CA LEU A 209 19.27 -14.22 10.28
C LEU A 209 20.31 -13.37 9.53
N PRO A 210 21.17 -12.60 10.22
CA PRO A 210 22.31 -11.94 9.59
C PRO A 210 23.10 -12.88 8.67
N HIS A 211 23.61 -12.37 7.55
CA HIS A 211 24.26 -13.09 6.45
C HIS A 211 23.34 -13.99 5.61
N SER A 212 22.05 -14.12 5.96
CA SER A 212 21.06 -14.63 5.00
C SER A 212 20.99 -13.69 3.81
N LYS A 213 20.62 -14.23 2.65
CA LYS A 213 20.51 -13.45 1.41
C LYS A 213 19.07 -13.25 0.99
N ALA A 214 18.77 -12.05 0.51
CA ALA A 214 17.49 -11.70 -0.09
C ALA A 214 17.70 -11.10 -1.49
N MET A 215 16.73 -11.32 -2.38
CA MET A 215 16.68 -10.64 -3.67
C MET A 215 15.69 -9.48 -3.60
N ILE A 216 16.03 -8.33 -4.19
CA ILE A 216 15.14 -7.18 -4.35
C ILE A 216 15.36 -6.52 -5.70
N THR A 217 14.38 -5.82 -6.25
CA THR A 217 14.57 -5.04 -7.49
C THR A 217 15.44 -3.81 -7.25
N SER A 218 16.07 -3.30 -8.31
CA SER A 218 16.70 -1.98 -8.34
C SER A 218 16.28 -1.23 -9.61
N PRO A 219 15.74 0.00 -9.50
CA PRO A 219 15.57 0.76 -8.26
C PRO A 219 14.39 0.27 -7.38
N VAL A 220 14.42 0.64 -6.10
CA VAL A 220 13.37 0.32 -5.12
C VAL A 220 13.27 1.39 -4.03
N TYR A 221 12.09 1.49 -3.42
CA TYR A 221 11.81 2.40 -2.31
C TYR A 221 12.81 2.18 -1.15
N ALA A 222 13.67 3.18 -0.90
CA ALA A 222 14.85 3.04 -0.04
C ALA A 222 14.63 2.34 1.31
N PRO A 223 13.51 2.54 2.04
CA PRO A 223 13.27 1.84 3.30
C PRO A 223 13.34 0.31 3.22
N TYR A 224 13.07 -0.30 2.05
CA TYR A 224 13.25 -1.75 1.87
C TYR A 224 14.73 -2.16 1.80
N ASN A 225 15.63 -1.30 1.34
CA ASN A 225 17.07 -1.55 1.48
C ASN A 225 17.48 -1.37 2.94
N SER A 226 17.02 -0.29 3.59
CA SER A 226 17.39 -0.01 4.99
C SER A 226 16.92 -1.09 5.97
N ILE A 227 15.75 -1.71 5.75
CA ILE A 227 15.24 -2.79 6.61
C ILE A 227 16.06 -4.08 6.51
N LEU A 228 16.64 -4.35 5.33
CA LEU A 228 17.53 -5.49 5.08
C LEU A 228 18.92 -5.23 5.67
N GLU A 229 19.49 -4.07 5.35
CA GLU A 229 20.79 -3.62 5.85
C GLU A 229 20.82 -3.61 7.38
N SER A 230 19.79 -3.08 8.04
CA SER A 230 19.73 -3.00 9.50
C SER A 230 19.65 -4.36 10.20
N ARG A 231 19.37 -5.43 9.45
CA ARG A 231 19.33 -6.82 9.92
C ARG A 231 20.53 -7.64 9.48
N GLY A 232 21.51 -7.02 8.82
CA GLY A 232 22.67 -7.72 8.26
C GLY A 232 22.32 -8.69 7.15
N ILE A 233 21.21 -8.47 6.44
CA ILE A 233 20.80 -9.31 5.30
C ILE A 233 21.55 -8.86 4.05
N GLU A 234 22.19 -9.82 3.38
CA GLU A 234 22.91 -9.57 2.15
C GLU A 234 21.93 -9.48 0.97
N VAL A 235 22.11 -8.48 0.12
CA VAL A 235 21.14 -8.16 -0.94
C VAL A 235 21.69 -8.51 -2.31
N PHE A 236 20.96 -9.34 -3.05
CA PHE A 236 21.09 -9.47 -4.49
C PHE A 236 20.10 -8.52 -5.17
N SER A 237 20.61 -7.46 -5.81
CA SER A 237 19.78 -6.48 -6.50
C SER A 237 19.54 -6.89 -7.96
N LEU A 238 18.28 -7.12 -8.31
CA LEU A 238 17.83 -7.41 -9.66
C LEU A 238 17.50 -6.10 -10.39
N GLU A 239 18.32 -5.70 -11.34
CA GLU A 239 18.10 -4.47 -12.10
C GLU A 239 16.84 -4.59 -12.98
N ILE A 240 15.98 -3.57 -12.87
CA ILE A 240 14.82 -3.38 -13.73
C ILE A 240 14.93 -2.04 -14.44
N ASP A 241 14.44 -1.99 -15.68
CA ASP A 241 14.40 -0.77 -16.46
C ASP A 241 13.38 0.22 -15.89
N SER A 242 13.81 1.46 -15.70
CA SER A 242 13.03 2.53 -15.06
C SER A 242 11.81 2.99 -15.88
N PHE A 243 11.80 2.76 -17.19
CA PHE A 243 10.78 3.25 -18.12
C PHE A 243 9.87 2.15 -18.68
N THR A 244 10.13 0.89 -18.35
CA THR A 244 9.33 -0.26 -18.79
C THR A 244 8.98 -1.20 -17.64
N GLY A 245 9.68 -1.12 -16.51
CA GLY A 245 9.54 -2.05 -15.38
C GLY A 245 9.98 -3.49 -15.69
N LYS A 246 10.54 -3.72 -16.89
CA LYS A 246 11.05 -5.03 -17.29
C LYS A 246 12.38 -5.29 -16.61
N MET A 247 12.62 -6.55 -16.27
CA MET A 247 13.96 -7.00 -15.87
C MET A 247 14.96 -6.70 -16.99
N ALA A 248 16.12 -6.15 -16.63
CA ALA A 248 17.18 -5.89 -17.60
C ALA A 248 17.72 -7.23 -18.17
N PRO A 249 18.09 -7.31 -19.46
CA PRO A 249 18.54 -8.57 -20.06
C PRO A 249 19.71 -9.24 -19.32
N HIS A 250 20.71 -8.47 -18.87
CA HIS A 250 21.84 -9.02 -18.09
C HIS A 250 21.41 -9.47 -16.69
N ALA A 251 20.42 -8.81 -16.09
CA ALA A 251 19.93 -9.16 -14.76
C ALA A 251 19.26 -10.54 -14.72
N TYR A 252 18.65 -10.98 -15.84
CA TYR A 252 18.15 -12.34 -15.98
C TYR A 252 19.28 -13.37 -15.84
N GLU A 253 20.36 -13.19 -16.61
CA GLU A 253 21.52 -14.08 -16.61
C GLU A 253 22.19 -14.13 -15.23
N GLU A 254 22.34 -12.98 -14.58
CA GLU A 254 22.87 -12.91 -13.21
C GLU A 254 21.98 -13.65 -12.22
N MET A 255 20.65 -13.49 -12.32
CA MET A 255 19.70 -14.16 -11.44
C MET A 255 19.78 -15.68 -11.61
N ILE A 256 19.72 -16.19 -12.84
CA ILE A 256 19.70 -17.65 -13.05
C ILE A 256 21.02 -18.32 -12.65
N ASN A 257 22.15 -17.61 -12.78
CA ASN A 257 23.48 -18.10 -12.45
C ASN A 257 23.91 -17.74 -11.02
N TYR A 258 23.07 -17.08 -10.23
CA TYR A 258 23.43 -16.65 -8.87
C TYR A 258 23.78 -17.87 -8.01
N PRO A 259 25.02 -17.99 -7.49
CA PRO A 259 25.52 -19.24 -6.93
C PRO A 259 25.00 -19.51 -5.52
N HIS A 260 24.56 -18.48 -4.80
CA HIS A 260 24.15 -18.60 -3.41
C HIS A 260 22.66 -18.88 -3.25
N ASP A 261 22.29 -19.40 -2.09
CA ASP A 261 20.89 -19.55 -1.69
C ASP A 261 20.28 -18.18 -1.38
N ILE A 262 19.06 -17.95 -1.86
CA ILE A 262 18.25 -16.78 -1.56
C ILE A 262 17.08 -17.25 -0.68
N LYS A 263 16.98 -16.73 0.56
CA LYS A 263 15.88 -17.11 1.46
C LYS A 263 14.57 -16.40 1.11
N VAL A 264 14.66 -15.12 0.75
CA VAL A 264 13.50 -14.26 0.48
C VAL A 264 13.70 -13.47 -0.80
N ILE A 265 12.65 -13.37 -1.62
CA ILE A 265 12.53 -12.43 -2.73
C ILE A 265 11.52 -11.37 -2.34
N LEU A 266 11.91 -10.10 -2.41
CA LEU A 266 11.11 -8.94 -2.03
C LEU A 266 10.79 -8.13 -3.27
N LEU A 267 9.51 -7.97 -3.54
CA LEU A 267 9.03 -7.18 -4.68
C LEU A 267 8.13 -6.05 -4.19
N ILE A 268 8.26 -4.89 -4.82
CA ILE A 268 7.22 -3.87 -4.82
C ILE A 268 6.73 -3.82 -6.25
N ASP A 269 5.47 -4.22 -6.47
CA ASP A 269 4.94 -4.37 -7.83
C ASP A 269 3.44 -4.01 -7.88
N PRO A 270 3.03 -2.95 -8.59
CA PRO A 270 3.83 -1.98 -9.33
C PRO A 270 4.90 -1.27 -8.50
N ASN A 271 6.05 -1.00 -9.12
CA ASN A 271 7.25 -0.57 -8.45
C ASN A 271 7.18 0.90 -7.99
N ASN A 272 7.68 1.11 -6.77
CA ASN A 272 8.12 2.41 -6.29
C ASN A 272 9.64 2.32 -6.20
N PRO A 273 10.40 3.13 -6.96
CA PRO A 273 10.02 4.44 -7.48
C PRO A 273 9.58 4.54 -8.94
N THR A 274 9.70 3.50 -9.77
CA THR A 274 9.56 3.67 -11.23
C THR A 274 8.14 4.01 -11.65
N GLY A 275 7.15 3.56 -10.89
CA GLY A 275 5.74 3.63 -11.24
C GLY A 275 5.30 2.55 -12.22
N PHE A 276 6.24 1.86 -12.86
CA PHE A 276 5.97 0.76 -13.78
C PHE A 276 5.70 -0.54 -13.06
N SER A 277 5.04 -1.42 -13.78
CA SER A 277 4.65 -2.74 -13.34
C SER A 277 5.50 -3.77 -14.06
N MET A 278 5.97 -4.81 -13.35
CA MET A 278 6.71 -5.89 -14.00
C MET A 278 5.84 -6.62 -15.04
N SER A 279 6.48 -7.09 -16.12
CA SER A 279 5.82 -7.93 -17.12
C SER A 279 5.53 -9.32 -16.55
N GLU A 280 4.50 -9.99 -17.08
CA GLU A 280 4.19 -11.38 -16.70
C GLU A 280 5.40 -12.32 -16.91
N GLU A 281 6.15 -12.12 -18.00
CA GLU A 281 7.40 -12.86 -18.27
C GLU A 281 8.46 -12.66 -17.17
N SER A 282 8.63 -11.43 -16.70
CA SER A 282 9.56 -11.14 -15.59
C SER A 282 9.07 -11.81 -14.31
N LEU A 283 7.77 -11.74 -14.01
CA LEU A 283 7.18 -12.40 -12.84
C LEU A 283 7.33 -13.93 -12.91
N ARG A 284 7.14 -14.54 -14.09
CA ARG A 284 7.34 -15.98 -14.32
C ARG A 284 8.79 -16.38 -14.14
N SER A 285 9.73 -15.57 -14.61
CA SER A 285 11.16 -15.80 -14.43
C SER A 285 11.56 -15.78 -12.95
N ILE A 286 11.06 -14.79 -12.20
CA ILE A 286 11.27 -14.67 -10.75
C ILE A 286 10.62 -15.84 -10.00
N GLY A 287 9.37 -16.19 -10.32
CA GLY A 287 8.69 -17.34 -9.72
C GLY A 287 9.44 -18.65 -9.98
N GLY A 288 9.94 -18.85 -11.20
CA GLY A 288 10.78 -20.01 -11.54
C GLY A 288 12.09 -20.03 -10.75
N PHE A 289 12.75 -18.88 -10.59
CA PHE A 289 13.94 -18.76 -9.73
C PHE A 289 13.64 -19.08 -8.26
N ALA A 290 12.54 -18.57 -7.72
CA ALA A 290 12.10 -18.85 -6.36
C ALA A 290 11.89 -20.35 -6.11
N LYS A 291 11.31 -21.07 -7.08
CA LYS A 291 11.15 -22.52 -7.01
C LYS A 291 12.50 -23.23 -6.99
N ARG A 292 13.45 -22.84 -7.85
CA ARG A 292 14.79 -23.45 -7.90
C ARG A 292 15.59 -23.22 -6.61
N LYS A 293 15.45 -22.06 -5.99
CA LYS A 293 16.17 -21.67 -4.77
C LYS A 293 15.43 -22.00 -3.47
N ASN A 294 14.25 -22.62 -3.58
CA ASN A 294 13.33 -22.81 -2.47
C ASN A 294 13.05 -21.53 -1.65
N SER A 295 12.99 -20.38 -2.34
CA SER A 295 12.80 -19.07 -1.71
C SER A 295 11.34 -18.80 -1.35
N LEU A 296 11.14 -17.98 -0.32
CA LEU A 296 9.88 -17.31 -0.01
C LEU A 296 9.77 -16.03 -0.83
N ILE A 297 8.59 -15.70 -1.34
CA ILE A 297 8.33 -14.41 -2.02
C ILE A 297 7.44 -13.55 -1.14
N ILE A 298 7.83 -12.28 -0.94
CA ILE A 298 6.99 -11.26 -0.33
C ILE A 298 6.79 -10.15 -1.35
N THR A 299 5.55 -9.85 -1.70
CA THR A 299 5.18 -8.82 -2.69
C THR A 299 4.34 -7.74 -2.05
N ASP A 300 4.79 -6.48 -2.10
CA ASP A 300 4.02 -5.29 -1.75
C ASP A 300 3.31 -4.76 -2.99
N GLU A 301 1.99 -4.92 -3.02
CA GLU A 301 1.15 -4.59 -4.15
C GLU A 301 0.22 -3.42 -3.87
N VAL A 302 0.62 -2.49 -2.99
CA VAL A 302 -0.19 -1.31 -2.62
C VAL A 302 -0.61 -0.46 -3.83
N TYR A 303 0.12 -0.51 -4.94
CA TYR A 303 -0.18 0.20 -6.19
C TYR A 303 -0.97 -0.61 -7.21
N SER A 304 -1.23 -1.90 -6.98
CA SER A 304 -1.84 -2.79 -7.98
C SER A 304 -3.21 -2.31 -8.44
N SER A 305 -3.99 -1.68 -7.56
CA SER A 305 -5.33 -1.18 -7.86
C SER A 305 -5.38 -0.02 -8.88
N PHE A 306 -4.24 0.58 -9.26
CA PHE A 306 -4.15 1.57 -10.34
C PHE A 306 -4.06 0.92 -11.74
N PHE A 307 -3.66 -0.35 -11.80
CA PHE A 307 -3.49 -1.11 -13.02
C PHE A 307 -4.71 -2.02 -13.21
N LYS A 308 -5.16 -2.15 -14.47
CA LYS A 308 -6.24 -3.07 -14.83
C LYS A 308 -5.64 -4.33 -15.48
N ASP A 309 -6.28 -5.47 -15.26
CA ASP A 309 -6.02 -6.74 -15.94
C ASP A 309 -4.56 -7.23 -15.89
N LYS A 310 -3.86 -6.92 -14.79
CA LYS A 310 -2.47 -7.30 -14.58
C LYS A 310 -2.36 -8.58 -13.75
N LYS A 311 -1.54 -9.54 -14.20
CA LYS A 311 -1.12 -10.67 -13.37
C LYS A 311 -0.23 -10.20 -12.22
N THR A 312 -0.50 -10.74 -11.04
CA THR A 312 0.24 -10.47 -9.81
C THR A 312 1.17 -11.64 -9.48
N MET A 313 2.12 -11.46 -8.56
CA MET A 313 3.03 -12.57 -8.22
C MET A 313 2.28 -13.76 -7.61
N ILE A 314 1.19 -13.53 -6.88
CA ILE A 314 0.39 -14.62 -6.33
C ILE A 314 -0.31 -15.42 -7.44
N ASP A 315 -0.64 -14.82 -8.59
CA ASP A 315 -1.17 -15.55 -9.75
C ASP A 315 -0.14 -16.46 -10.43
N ILE A 316 1.15 -16.16 -10.25
CA ILE A 316 2.24 -16.87 -10.91
C ILE A 316 2.84 -17.95 -10.01
N CYS A 317 2.98 -17.67 -8.71
CA CYS A 317 3.60 -18.55 -7.73
C CYS A 317 2.86 -18.51 -6.38
N PRO A 318 1.57 -18.93 -6.34
CA PRO A 318 0.75 -18.85 -5.13
C PRO A 318 1.33 -19.65 -3.96
N GLU A 319 2.06 -20.73 -4.25
CA GLU A 319 2.62 -21.65 -3.26
C GLU A 319 3.80 -21.06 -2.47
N ARG A 320 4.36 -19.92 -2.91
CA ARG A 320 5.51 -19.26 -2.24
C ARG A 320 5.27 -17.80 -1.91
N THR A 321 4.10 -17.25 -2.24
CA THR A 321 3.89 -15.81 -2.21
C THR A 321 3.08 -15.38 -1.00
N ILE A 322 3.69 -14.51 -0.19
CA ILE A 322 3.02 -13.65 0.78
C ILE A 322 2.74 -12.32 0.10
N ARG A 323 1.47 -11.99 -0.05
CA ARG A 323 1.03 -10.75 -0.68
C ARG A 323 0.64 -9.74 0.37
N ILE A 324 1.19 -8.54 0.28
CA ILE A 324 0.85 -7.40 1.12
C ILE A 324 0.05 -6.41 0.28
N HIS A 325 -1.04 -5.93 0.84
CA HIS A 325 -1.83 -4.89 0.21
C HIS A 325 -2.26 -3.84 1.25
N SER A 326 -2.57 -2.62 0.77
CA SER A 326 -3.09 -1.56 1.62
C SER A 326 -4.02 -0.64 0.84
N ARG A 327 -4.99 -0.06 1.55
CA ARG A 327 -5.95 0.91 1.00
C ARG A 327 -5.40 2.32 0.87
N SER A 328 -4.23 2.56 1.47
CA SER A 328 -3.62 3.88 1.66
C SER A 328 -3.58 4.74 0.39
N LYS A 329 -3.38 4.13 -0.78
CA LYS A 329 -3.16 4.86 -2.05
C LYS A 329 -4.44 5.01 -2.86
N ILE A 330 -5.04 3.91 -3.32
CA ILE A 330 -6.23 3.97 -4.20
C ILE A 330 -7.47 4.55 -3.50
N GLU A 331 -7.61 4.40 -2.19
CA GLU A 331 -8.73 4.98 -1.42
C GLU A 331 -8.37 6.29 -0.72
N ARG A 332 -7.16 6.81 -0.96
CA ARG A 332 -6.67 8.07 -0.38
C ARG A 332 -6.73 8.10 1.15
N SER A 333 -6.54 6.94 1.77
CA SER A 333 -6.78 6.69 3.20
C SER A 333 -5.47 6.40 3.95
N THR A 334 -4.40 7.13 3.65
CA THR A 334 -3.06 6.93 4.25
C THR A 334 -3.10 6.93 5.78
N GLY A 335 -3.89 7.83 6.38
CA GLY A 335 -4.09 7.94 7.82
C GLY A 335 -4.99 6.86 8.44
N LEU A 336 -5.79 6.13 7.66
CA LEU A 336 -6.66 5.06 8.16
C LEU A 336 -5.89 3.85 8.67
N ARG A 337 -4.66 3.67 8.16
CA ARG A 337 -3.78 2.54 8.49
C ARG A 337 -4.48 1.19 8.30
N PHE A 338 -5.17 1.00 7.17
CA PHE A 338 -5.84 -0.27 6.87
C PHE A 338 -5.14 -1.00 5.71
N GLY A 339 -4.78 -2.25 5.95
CA GLY A 339 -4.18 -3.15 4.98
C GLY A 339 -4.30 -4.60 5.42
N ASP A 340 -3.75 -5.48 4.60
CA ASP A 340 -3.89 -6.92 4.73
C ASP A 340 -2.60 -7.64 4.29
N VAL A 341 -2.36 -8.78 4.91
CA VAL A 341 -1.45 -9.82 4.45
C VAL A 341 -2.31 -10.98 3.97
N MET A 342 -2.01 -11.46 2.77
CA MET A 342 -2.74 -12.53 2.12
C MET A 342 -1.79 -13.64 1.72
N VAL A 343 -2.13 -14.87 2.08
CA VAL A 343 -1.42 -16.07 1.63
C VAL A 343 -2.47 -17.08 1.19
N ALA A 344 -2.45 -17.46 -0.09
CA ALA A 344 -3.38 -18.44 -0.62
C ALA A 344 -3.25 -19.77 0.16
N LYS A 345 -4.34 -20.53 0.25
CA LYS A 345 -4.37 -21.81 0.98
C LYS A 345 -3.21 -22.75 0.61
N GLU A 346 -2.86 -22.85 -0.68
CA GLU A 346 -1.71 -23.63 -1.15
C GLU A 346 -0.39 -23.06 -0.62
N GLY A 347 -0.22 -21.73 -0.65
CA GLY A 347 0.92 -21.04 -0.08
C GLY A 347 1.06 -21.26 1.42
N GLN A 348 -0.03 -21.18 2.18
CA GLN A 348 0.02 -21.43 3.63
C GLN A 348 0.56 -22.83 3.92
N LYS A 349 0.06 -23.85 3.21
CA LYS A 349 0.55 -25.22 3.35
C LYS A 349 2.02 -25.33 2.94
N TYR A 350 2.35 -24.87 1.74
CA TYR A 350 3.68 -25.07 1.17
C TYR A 350 4.76 -24.33 1.97
N ILE A 351 4.51 -23.07 2.35
CA ILE A 351 5.42 -22.27 3.16
C ILE A 351 5.70 -22.97 4.49
N MET A 352 4.66 -23.43 5.21
CA MET A 352 4.83 -24.07 6.51
C MET A 352 5.51 -25.44 6.41
N GLU A 353 5.15 -26.26 5.43
CA GLU A 353 5.63 -27.64 5.31
C GLU A 353 6.98 -27.78 4.58
N ASN A 354 7.39 -26.80 3.77
CA ASN A 354 8.58 -26.92 2.90
C ASN A 354 9.62 -25.81 3.14
N ILE A 355 9.20 -24.58 3.44
CA ILE A 355 10.12 -23.45 3.62
C ILE A 355 10.46 -23.28 5.10
N LEU A 356 9.44 -23.27 5.96
CA LEU A 356 9.57 -22.93 7.38
C LEU A 356 9.58 -24.16 8.31
N ARG A 357 9.41 -25.38 7.80
CA ARG A 357 9.24 -26.62 8.58
C ARG A 357 10.28 -26.85 9.69
N ASN A 358 11.52 -26.41 9.47
CA ASN A 358 12.63 -26.60 10.41
C ASN A 358 12.74 -25.46 11.45
N TYR A 359 11.90 -24.43 11.32
CA TYR A 359 11.93 -23.20 12.13
C TYR A 359 10.68 -23.05 13.00
N VAL A 360 9.65 -23.85 12.75
CA VAL A 360 8.36 -23.80 13.45
C VAL A 360 8.06 -25.14 14.09
N LYS A 361 7.22 -25.13 15.13
CA LYS A 361 6.74 -26.37 15.74
C LYS A 361 5.83 -27.10 14.74
N SER A 362 5.91 -28.42 14.74
CA SER A 362 5.02 -29.26 13.91
C SER A 362 3.56 -28.93 14.22
N GLY A 363 2.76 -28.73 13.17
CA GLY A 363 1.34 -28.39 13.28
C GLY A 363 1.04 -26.90 13.41
N THR A 364 2.04 -26.02 13.60
CA THR A 364 1.82 -24.57 13.57
C THR A 364 1.31 -24.14 12.19
N THR A 365 0.22 -23.39 12.17
CA THR A 365 -0.37 -22.82 10.95
C THR A 365 0.24 -21.45 10.64
N TRP A 366 0.11 -21.02 9.37
CA TRP A 366 0.51 -19.68 8.95
C TRP A 366 -0.18 -18.58 9.78
N ASN A 367 -1.49 -18.72 9.99
CA ASN A 367 -2.29 -17.72 10.70
C ASN A 367 -1.86 -17.60 12.17
N GLU A 368 -1.60 -18.72 12.85
CA GLU A 368 -1.09 -18.70 14.24
C GLU A 368 0.27 -18.00 14.32
N LEU A 369 1.18 -18.33 13.40
CA LEU A 369 2.53 -17.77 13.39
C LEU A 369 2.51 -16.25 13.15
N PHE A 370 1.78 -15.81 12.13
CA PHE A 370 1.72 -14.38 11.78
C PHE A 370 0.93 -13.58 12.82
N MET A 371 -0.14 -14.15 13.39
CA MET A 371 -0.90 -13.54 14.48
C MET A 371 -0.04 -13.30 15.71
N ALA A 372 0.78 -14.27 16.11
CA ALA A 372 1.72 -14.11 17.22
C ALA A 372 2.71 -12.98 16.93
N ALA A 373 3.21 -12.90 15.69
CA ALA A 373 4.11 -11.85 15.24
C ALA A 373 3.48 -10.46 15.08
N LYS A 374 2.17 -10.26 15.20
CA LYS A 374 1.60 -8.90 15.24
C LYS A 374 1.79 -8.22 16.60
N GLY A 375 2.01 -9.00 17.66
CA GLY A 375 2.20 -8.49 19.01
C GLY A 375 3.52 -7.71 19.16
N PRO A 376 3.58 -6.71 20.06
CA PRO A 376 4.83 -6.00 20.35
C PRO A 376 5.86 -6.88 21.08
N GLY A 377 5.42 -7.95 21.76
CA GLY A 377 6.26 -8.82 22.61
C GLY A 377 7.11 -9.88 21.90
N GLY A 378 7.13 -9.92 20.56
CA GLY A 378 7.80 -10.96 19.79
C GLY A 378 6.81 -11.91 19.12
N ILE A 379 7.07 -13.22 19.18
CA ILE A 379 6.24 -14.27 18.54
C ILE A 379 5.71 -15.34 19.51
N LEU A 380 5.81 -15.14 20.83
CA LEU A 380 5.40 -16.15 21.82
C LEU A 380 3.89 -16.14 22.12
N GLY A 381 3.15 -15.20 21.53
CA GLY A 381 1.68 -15.17 21.56
C GLY A 381 1.09 -14.36 22.72
N GLU A 382 1.88 -13.50 23.39
CA GLU A 382 1.45 -12.69 24.52
C GLU A 382 0.22 -11.82 24.20
N PHE A 383 0.11 -11.38 22.95
CA PHE A 383 -0.97 -10.52 22.46
C PHE A 383 -1.82 -11.16 21.36
N GLN A 384 -1.77 -12.49 21.21
CA GLN A 384 -2.46 -13.19 20.12
C GLN A 384 -3.98 -13.07 20.17
N HIS A 385 -4.56 -12.73 21.32
CA HIS A 385 -6.01 -12.60 21.52
C HIS A 385 -6.54 -11.19 21.20
N THR A 386 -5.68 -10.27 20.75
CA THR A 386 -6.06 -8.89 20.42
C THR A 386 -5.68 -8.56 18.97
N THR A 387 -6.58 -7.92 18.22
CA THR A 387 -6.20 -7.30 16.95
C THR A 387 -5.49 -5.96 17.18
N PHE A 388 -4.60 -5.59 16.27
CA PHE A 388 -3.95 -4.29 16.21
C PHE A 388 -4.57 -3.35 15.16
N VAL A 389 -5.69 -3.77 14.54
CA VAL A 389 -6.46 -2.96 13.57
C VAL A 389 -7.83 -2.62 14.18
N PRO A 390 -8.09 -1.37 14.55
CA PRO A 390 -9.34 -0.98 15.21
C PRO A 390 -10.59 -1.26 14.35
N GLY A 391 -11.68 -1.69 14.96
CA GLY A 391 -12.99 -1.88 14.32
C GLY A 391 -13.46 -0.71 13.45
N PRO A 392 -13.44 0.54 13.96
CA PRO A 392 -13.81 1.71 13.16
C PRO A 392 -12.98 1.84 11.88
N ALA A 393 -11.69 1.50 11.93
CA ALA A 393 -10.82 1.54 10.75
C ALA A 393 -11.17 0.43 9.74
N GLN A 394 -11.49 -0.77 10.22
CA GLN A 394 -11.95 -1.88 9.40
C GLN A 394 -13.28 -1.55 8.68
N ILE A 395 -14.23 -0.97 9.42
CA ILE A 395 -15.56 -0.61 8.91
C ILE A 395 -15.47 0.52 7.87
N LEU A 396 -14.67 1.55 8.13
CA LEU A 396 -14.43 2.61 7.14
C LEU A 396 -13.72 2.08 5.90
N GLY A 397 -12.77 1.16 6.05
CA GLY A 397 -12.15 0.46 4.92
C GLY A 397 -13.15 -0.34 4.09
N ALA A 398 -14.03 -1.10 4.74
CA ALA A 398 -15.11 -1.84 4.06
C ALA A 398 -16.11 -0.91 3.37
N ALA A 399 -16.51 0.18 4.03
CA ALA A 399 -17.41 1.18 3.47
C ALA A 399 -16.82 1.78 2.19
N HIS A 400 -15.54 2.14 2.21
CA HIS A 400 -14.84 2.57 1.00
C HIS A 400 -14.90 1.48 -0.08
N ILE A 401 -14.58 0.21 0.22
CA ILE A 401 -14.62 -0.90 -0.75
C ILE A 401 -15.98 -1.03 -1.42
N VAL A 402 -17.05 -1.11 -0.63
CA VAL A 402 -18.41 -1.40 -1.13
C VAL A 402 -19.00 -0.17 -1.84
N LEU A 403 -18.90 1.01 -1.25
CA LEU A 403 -19.62 2.21 -1.71
C LEU A 403 -18.78 3.10 -2.63
N GLY A 404 -17.46 3.07 -2.51
CA GLY A 404 -16.54 4.02 -3.18
C GLY A 404 -16.05 3.59 -4.56
N LYS A 405 -16.74 2.69 -5.27
CA LYS A 405 -16.29 2.15 -6.58
C LYS A 405 -16.12 3.25 -7.63
N GLU A 406 -17.10 4.13 -7.75
CA GLU A 406 -17.11 5.21 -8.75
C GLU A 406 -16.02 6.24 -8.43
N GLU A 407 -15.92 6.67 -7.18
CA GLU A 407 -14.92 7.62 -6.71
C GLU A 407 -13.48 7.11 -6.93
N ARG A 408 -13.23 5.81 -6.71
CA ARG A 408 -11.95 5.17 -7.06
C ARG A 408 -11.69 5.16 -8.57
N GLY A 409 -12.72 5.00 -9.38
CA GLY A 409 -12.64 5.05 -10.84
C GLY A 409 -12.16 6.42 -11.30
N VAL A 410 -12.87 7.47 -10.89
CA VAL A 410 -12.53 8.88 -11.17
C VAL A 410 -11.12 9.22 -10.70
N TYR A 411 -10.77 8.80 -9.47
CA TYR A 411 -9.42 9.06 -8.95
C TYR A 411 -8.32 8.37 -9.76
N ARG A 412 -8.52 7.09 -10.14
CA ARG A 412 -7.56 6.38 -10.99
C ARG A 412 -7.34 7.08 -12.32
N GLU A 413 -8.41 7.55 -12.96
CA GLU A 413 -8.34 8.31 -14.21
C GLU A 413 -7.63 9.65 -14.04
N SER A 414 -7.89 10.36 -12.93
CA SER A 414 -7.18 11.60 -12.60
C SER A 414 -5.68 11.38 -12.43
N VAL A 415 -5.24 10.28 -11.80
CA VAL A 415 -3.81 9.93 -11.69
C VAL A 415 -3.19 9.69 -13.07
N GLY A 416 -3.88 8.95 -13.94
CA GLY A 416 -3.43 8.74 -15.33
C GLY A 416 -3.32 10.04 -16.12
N ASN A 417 -4.31 10.94 -15.99
CA ASN A 417 -4.29 12.24 -16.64
C ASN A 417 -3.12 13.11 -16.16
N ASN A 418 -2.89 13.18 -14.85
CA ASN A 418 -1.76 13.92 -14.28
C ASN A 418 -0.41 13.35 -14.79
N MET A 419 -0.26 12.02 -14.82
CA MET A 419 0.94 11.38 -15.36
C MET A 419 1.16 11.71 -16.83
N SER A 420 0.09 11.67 -17.64
CA SER A 420 0.12 12.02 -19.06
C SER A 420 0.57 13.47 -19.27
N ILE A 421 -0.03 14.42 -18.55
CA ILE A 421 0.36 15.84 -18.62
C ILE A 421 1.84 16.03 -18.29
N PHE A 422 2.29 15.48 -17.16
CA PHE A 422 3.68 15.61 -16.71
C PHE A 422 4.65 15.03 -17.74
N SER A 423 4.37 13.82 -18.22
CA SER A 423 5.24 13.09 -19.14
C SER A 423 5.27 13.71 -20.53
N GLN A 424 4.15 14.22 -21.04
CA GLN A 424 4.11 14.90 -22.34
C GLN A 424 4.93 16.19 -22.35
N ILE A 425 4.87 16.98 -21.27
CA ILE A 425 5.60 18.26 -21.19
C ILE A 425 7.11 18.03 -21.12
N LEU A 426 7.55 17.02 -20.36
CA LEU A 426 8.96 16.66 -20.21
C LEU A 426 9.46 15.65 -21.25
N GLU A 427 8.57 15.19 -22.15
CA GLU A 427 8.87 14.20 -23.19
C GLU A 427 9.40 12.87 -22.63
N LEU A 428 8.82 12.40 -21.53
CA LEU A 428 9.19 11.17 -20.83
C LEU A 428 8.31 9.97 -21.27
N PRO A 429 8.87 8.74 -21.29
CA PRO A 429 8.08 7.52 -21.45
C PRO A 429 7.05 7.39 -20.31
N HIS A 430 5.82 6.97 -20.65
CA HIS A 430 4.78 6.72 -19.66
C HIS A 430 3.83 5.60 -20.09
N GLN A 431 3.25 4.91 -19.11
CA GLN A 431 2.22 3.89 -19.36
C GLN A 431 1.11 3.96 -18.32
N GLY A 432 -0.11 4.29 -18.76
CA GLY A 432 -1.31 4.13 -17.94
C GLY A 432 -1.31 5.01 -16.67
N ASN A 433 -1.74 4.42 -15.54
CA ASN A 433 -2.01 5.14 -14.28
C ASN A 433 -0.84 5.03 -13.29
N MET A 434 0.34 5.48 -13.69
CA MET A 434 1.52 5.42 -12.83
C MET A 434 1.42 6.45 -11.70
N TYR A 435 1.66 5.99 -10.48
CA TYR A 435 1.60 6.83 -9.29
C TYR A 435 2.84 7.73 -9.15
N TYR A 436 3.98 7.22 -9.58
CA TYR A 436 5.27 7.91 -9.62
C TYR A 436 5.89 7.80 -11.01
N ILE A 437 6.88 8.64 -11.26
CA ILE A 437 7.83 8.48 -12.36
C ILE A 437 9.23 8.79 -11.83
N ILE A 438 10.21 8.00 -12.27
CA ILE A 438 11.63 8.25 -12.02
C ILE A 438 12.30 8.61 -13.34
N PHE A 439 13.12 9.66 -13.35
CA PHE A 439 13.79 10.15 -14.57
C PHE A 439 15.05 10.94 -14.23
N ASP A 440 15.97 11.03 -15.19
CA ASP A 440 17.19 11.83 -15.07
C ASP A 440 16.97 13.25 -15.59
N LEU A 441 17.29 14.27 -14.78
CA LEU A 441 17.15 15.68 -15.17
C LEU A 441 18.04 16.06 -16.37
N ASN A 442 19.16 15.35 -16.59
CA ASN A 442 20.05 15.59 -17.73
C ASN A 442 19.55 14.97 -19.03
N GLU A 443 18.69 13.95 -18.93
CA GLU A 443 18.13 13.24 -20.09
C GLU A 443 16.80 13.83 -20.55
N VAL A 444 16.21 14.77 -19.80
CA VAL A 444 15.06 15.55 -20.27
C VAL A 444 15.41 16.25 -21.58
N LYS A 445 14.59 16.04 -22.61
CA LYS A 445 14.91 16.49 -23.97
C LYS A 445 15.16 18.00 -24.02
N GLY A 446 16.30 18.39 -24.60
CA GLY A 446 16.72 19.78 -24.73
C GLY A 446 17.39 20.36 -23.49
N ALA A 447 17.63 19.58 -22.43
CA ALA A 447 18.37 20.06 -21.26
C ALA A 447 19.81 20.48 -21.64
N VAL A 448 20.18 21.72 -21.31
CA VAL A 448 21.52 22.29 -21.53
C VAL A 448 22.32 22.40 -20.22
N LYS A 449 21.65 22.26 -19.07
CA LYS A 449 22.23 22.35 -17.72
C LYS A 449 22.91 21.06 -17.24
N GLN A 450 23.45 20.24 -18.13
CA GLN A 450 23.94 18.90 -17.78
C GLN A 450 25.13 18.90 -16.81
N HIS A 451 26.00 19.92 -16.91
CA HIS A 451 27.22 20.05 -16.09
C HIS A 451 27.00 20.68 -14.71
N ILE A 452 25.80 21.17 -14.42
CA ILE A 452 25.49 21.79 -13.13
C ILE A 452 25.33 20.69 -12.06
N PRO A 453 25.87 20.87 -10.84
CA PRO A 453 25.66 19.94 -9.73
C PRO A 453 24.18 19.68 -9.46
N ILE A 454 23.83 18.44 -9.11
CA ILE A 454 22.43 18.09 -8.85
C ILE A 454 21.86 18.88 -7.67
N GLU A 455 22.65 19.11 -6.62
CA GLU A 455 22.25 19.89 -5.47
C GLU A 455 21.81 21.31 -5.89
N GLU A 456 22.57 21.95 -6.78
CA GLU A 456 22.20 23.24 -7.35
C GLU A 456 20.89 23.16 -8.13
N LYS A 457 20.72 22.16 -9.00
CA LYS A 457 19.47 21.97 -9.77
C LYS A 457 18.26 21.85 -8.85
N LEU A 458 18.35 21.02 -7.82
CA LEU A 458 17.28 20.80 -6.86
C LEU A 458 16.95 22.07 -6.08
N VAL A 459 17.96 22.82 -5.64
CA VAL A 459 17.76 24.10 -4.94
C VAL A 459 17.15 25.15 -5.88
N GLN A 460 17.57 25.21 -7.13
CA GLN A 460 17.02 26.16 -8.11
C GLN A 460 15.58 25.83 -8.50
N LEU A 461 15.23 24.54 -8.62
CA LEU A 461 13.85 24.10 -8.80
C LEU A 461 13.00 24.40 -7.57
N ALA A 462 13.52 24.14 -6.36
CA ALA A 462 12.84 24.46 -5.11
C ALA A 462 12.57 25.96 -4.97
N LYS A 463 13.55 26.82 -5.30
CA LYS A 463 13.37 28.29 -5.34
C LYS A 463 12.30 28.75 -6.34
N ARG A 464 12.00 27.93 -7.36
CA ARG A 464 10.89 28.14 -8.31
C ARG A 464 9.58 27.46 -7.89
N GLY A 465 9.56 26.89 -6.68
CA GLY A 465 8.39 26.25 -6.09
C GLY A 465 8.22 24.76 -6.41
N VAL A 466 9.16 24.11 -7.11
CA VAL A 466 9.03 22.68 -7.49
C VAL A 466 9.97 21.81 -6.64
N VAL A 467 9.40 20.83 -5.93
CA VAL A 467 10.18 19.94 -5.06
C VAL A 467 10.10 18.50 -5.55
N TYR A 468 11.26 17.92 -5.86
CA TYR A 468 11.42 16.51 -6.20
C TYR A 468 12.10 15.73 -5.06
N ILE A 469 12.00 14.40 -5.09
CA ILE A 469 12.85 13.55 -4.24
C ILE A 469 14.06 13.03 -5.05
N PRO A 470 15.31 13.29 -4.60
CA PRO A 470 16.47 12.68 -5.24
C PRO A 470 16.43 11.16 -5.09
N SER A 471 16.77 10.44 -6.16
CA SER A 471 16.55 8.99 -6.25
C SER A 471 17.83 8.16 -6.33
N ASN A 472 19.02 8.77 -6.22
CA ASN A 472 20.29 8.06 -6.21
C ASN A 472 20.33 6.88 -5.21
N ARG A 473 19.78 7.07 -4.00
CA ARG A 473 19.70 6.04 -2.95
C ARG A 473 18.54 5.02 -3.14
N PHE A 474 17.78 5.11 -4.23
CA PHE A 474 16.81 4.10 -4.63
C PHE A 474 17.44 2.99 -5.48
N PHE A 475 18.55 3.30 -6.15
CA PHE A 475 19.35 2.31 -6.86
C PHE A 475 20.22 1.51 -5.89
N SER A 476 20.62 0.32 -6.30
CA SER A 476 21.63 -0.47 -5.59
C SER A 476 22.99 0.22 -5.63
N GLU A 477 23.91 -0.19 -4.75
CA GLU A 477 25.29 0.30 -4.83
C GLU A 477 25.96 -0.12 -6.14
N LYS A 478 25.71 -1.35 -6.60
CA LYS A 478 26.18 -1.86 -7.88
C LYS A 478 25.73 -0.97 -9.04
N ASP A 479 24.44 -0.60 -9.08
CA ASP A 479 23.87 0.20 -10.15
C ASP A 479 24.43 1.64 -10.15
N ARG A 480 24.72 2.19 -8.96
CA ARG A 480 25.38 3.50 -8.80
C ARG A 480 26.85 3.48 -9.23
N GLN A 481 27.53 2.35 -9.07
CA GLN A 481 28.91 2.18 -9.52
C GLN A 481 28.97 1.98 -11.04
N ALA A 482 27.96 1.33 -11.62
CA ALA A 482 27.86 1.13 -13.06
C ALA A 482 27.50 2.42 -13.83
N SER A 483 26.68 3.29 -13.25
CA SER A 483 26.27 4.56 -13.86
C SER A 483 25.98 5.63 -12.80
N ASP A 484 26.31 6.88 -13.11
CA ASP A 484 26.02 8.01 -12.22
C ASP A 484 24.51 8.29 -12.15
N ARG A 485 23.87 7.83 -11.08
CA ARG A 485 22.43 8.03 -10.82
C ARG A 485 22.12 9.29 -10.01
N ARG A 486 23.09 10.19 -9.79
CA ARG A 486 22.89 11.37 -8.95
C ARG A 486 21.87 12.34 -9.52
N ASN A 487 21.78 12.48 -10.85
CA ASN A 487 20.82 13.37 -11.50
C ASN A 487 19.39 12.80 -11.59
N THR A 488 19.19 11.56 -11.13
CA THR A 488 17.88 10.92 -11.14
C THR A 488 17.00 11.40 -9.99
N VAL A 489 15.77 11.79 -10.32
CA VAL A 489 14.74 12.23 -9.38
C VAL A 489 13.47 11.39 -9.55
N ARG A 490 12.66 11.32 -8.50
CA ARG A 490 11.29 10.77 -8.56
C ARG A 490 10.29 11.88 -8.35
N ALA A 491 9.23 11.87 -9.15
CA ALA A 491 8.06 12.71 -9.00
C ALA A 491 6.82 11.89 -8.67
N SER A 492 5.97 12.43 -7.81
CA SER A 492 4.62 11.94 -7.54
C SER A 492 3.61 12.87 -8.18
N VAL A 493 2.71 12.31 -8.99
CA VAL A 493 1.73 13.09 -9.75
C VAL A 493 0.37 13.19 -9.05
N VAL A 494 0.29 12.76 -7.80
CA VAL A 494 -0.98 12.55 -7.09
C VAL A 494 -1.23 13.51 -5.92
N ASN A 495 -0.25 14.34 -5.58
CA ASN A 495 -0.33 15.22 -4.40
C ASN A 495 -1.02 16.55 -4.71
N THR A 496 -1.33 16.83 -5.98
CA THR A 496 -1.75 18.15 -6.42
C THR A 496 -2.62 18.07 -7.68
N SER A 497 -3.19 19.20 -8.08
CA SER A 497 -4.09 19.32 -9.24
C SER A 497 -3.34 19.15 -10.57
N ALA A 498 -4.09 18.86 -11.65
CA ALA A 498 -3.55 18.78 -13.00
C ALA A 498 -2.83 20.08 -13.44
N ASP A 499 -3.35 21.25 -13.02
CA ASP A 499 -2.76 22.55 -13.33
C ASP A 499 -1.40 22.74 -12.63
N ASN A 500 -1.30 22.33 -11.36
CA ASN A 500 -0.03 22.36 -10.65
C ASN A 500 0.97 21.35 -11.23
N ILE A 501 0.51 20.17 -11.67
CA ILE A 501 1.36 19.21 -12.38
C ILE A 501 1.90 19.81 -13.69
N ARG A 502 1.04 20.48 -14.48
CA ARG A 502 1.44 21.20 -15.70
C ARG A 502 2.49 22.26 -15.39
N LYS A 503 2.20 23.14 -14.43
CA LYS A 503 3.09 24.23 -14.01
C LYS A 503 4.45 23.70 -13.53
N ALA A 504 4.48 22.64 -12.72
CA ALA A 504 5.74 22.05 -12.27
C ALA A 504 6.57 21.47 -13.42
N ALA A 505 5.92 20.79 -14.38
CA ALA A 505 6.59 20.25 -15.56
C ALA A 505 7.14 21.38 -16.45
N GLU A 506 6.38 22.46 -16.66
CA GLU A 506 6.81 23.63 -17.43
C GLU A 506 7.99 24.34 -16.78
N ILE A 507 7.92 24.64 -15.48
CA ILE A 507 9.03 25.22 -14.70
C ILE A 507 10.28 24.35 -14.80
N THR A 508 10.12 23.03 -14.69
CA THR A 508 11.24 22.09 -14.77
C THR A 508 11.87 22.12 -16.15
N ARG A 509 11.06 22.08 -17.21
CA ARG A 509 11.54 22.16 -18.60
C ARG A 509 12.25 23.48 -18.88
N GLU A 510 11.67 24.61 -18.49
CA GLU A 510 12.25 25.94 -18.69
C GLU A 510 13.57 26.10 -17.94
N TYR A 511 13.64 25.65 -16.69
CA TYR A 511 14.88 25.65 -15.92
C TYR A 511 15.97 24.82 -16.60
N LEU A 512 15.66 23.61 -17.09
CA LEU A 512 16.66 22.75 -17.71
C LEU A 512 17.13 23.23 -19.09
N ARG A 513 16.29 24.00 -19.81
CA ARG A 513 16.55 24.52 -21.17
C ARG A 513 17.13 25.94 -21.22
N SER A 514 17.02 26.71 -20.14
CA SER A 514 17.76 27.97 -19.94
C SER A 514 19.18 27.69 -19.44
#